data_AF-A0A0P9Z0Q2-F1
#
_entry.id   AF-A0A0P9Z0Q2-F1
#
_cell.length_a   1.000
_cell.length_b   1.000
_cell.length_c   1.000
_cell.angle_alpha   90.00
_cell.angle_beta   90.00
_cell.angle_gamma   90.00
#
_symmetry.space_group_name_H-M   'P 1'
#
loop_
_entity.id
_entity.type
_entity.pdbx_description
1 polymer ?
#
loop_
_entity_poly.entity_id
_entity_poly.type
_entity_poly.pdbx_seq_one_letter_code
_entity_poly.pdbx_strand_id
1 'polypeptide(L)'
;MTKVKENAAIQLSAATSTSFDQINTFAHQYDRGGNLTINGKPSYSVDQAADYILRDNAAWTDRDGNGTINLTYTFLTAKPAGFDNSLGNFSAFNAQQKAQAVLSMQS
;
A
#
# COMPACT_ATOMS: atom_id res chain seq x y z
N MET A 1 39.11 -27.17 -51.70
CA MET A 1 37.88 -26.86 -50.95
C MET A 1 38.01 -27.42 -49.55
N THR A 2 38.25 -26.59 -48.53
CA THR A 2 37.91 -26.96 -47.15
C THR A 2 37.38 -25.72 -46.48
N LYS A 3 36.06 -25.74 -46.25
CA LYS A 3 35.26 -24.62 -45.78
C LYS A 3 35.66 -24.29 -44.34
N VAL A 4 36.21 -23.10 -44.12
CA VAL A 4 36.07 -22.41 -42.83
C VAL A 4 34.60 -22.02 -42.74
N LYS A 5 33.79 -22.82 -42.06
CA LYS A 5 32.46 -22.39 -41.62
C LYS A 5 32.63 -21.89 -40.20
N GLU A 6 32.74 -20.58 -40.10
CA GLU A 6 32.45 -19.79 -38.91
C GLU A 6 31.11 -20.27 -38.33
N ASN A 7 31.17 -21.13 -37.32
CA ASN A 7 30.08 -21.30 -36.38
C ASN A 7 30.26 -20.25 -35.28
N ALA A 8 30.29 -18.97 -35.66
CA ALA A 8 29.81 -17.94 -34.77
C ALA A 8 28.30 -18.18 -34.67
N ALA A 9 27.87 -18.83 -33.61
CA ALA A 9 26.47 -18.85 -33.22
C ALA A 9 26.05 -17.38 -33.07
N ILE A 10 25.50 -16.82 -34.13
CA ILE A 10 24.80 -15.56 -34.10
C ILE A 10 23.60 -15.84 -33.19
N GLN A 11 23.75 -15.59 -31.89
CA GLN A 11 22.61 -15.30 -31.04
C GLN A 11 22.04 -13.98 -31.54
N LEU A 12 21.25 -14.07 -32.62
CA LEU A 12 20.36 -13.01 -33.03
C LEU A 12 19.22 -13.04 -32.01
N SER A 13 19.41 -12.43 -30.84
CA SER A 13 18.25 -11.96 -30.09
C SER A 13 17.60 -10.94 -31.00
N ALA A 14 16.47 -11.29 -31.61
CA ALA A 14 15.71 -10.33 -32.40
C ALA A 14 15.43 -9.12 -31.52
N ALA A 15 15.86 -7.93 -31.95
CA ALA A 15 15.57 -6.70 -31.23
C ALA A 15 14.04 -6.55 -31.15
N THR A 16 13.55 -6.27 -29.94
CA THR A 16 12.15 -5.95 -29.70
C THR A 16 11.79 -4.64 -30.38
N SER A 17 10.50 -4.44 -30.66
CA SER A 17 10.03 -3.16 -31.20
C SER A 17 10.03 -2.10 -30.11
N THR A 18 10.13 -0.83 -30.49
CA THR A 18 10.02 0.29 -29.55
C THR A 18 8.69 0.29 -28.79
N SER A 19 7.59 -0.11 -29.45
CA SER A 19 6.29 -0.30 -28.80
C SER A 19 6.33 -1.39 -27.73
N PHE A 20 7.00 -2.50 -28.00
CA PHE A 20 7.18 -3.55 -27.00
C PHE A 20 7.97 -3.03 -25.79
N ASP A 21 9.08 -2.32 -26.03
CA ASP A 21 9.93 -1.80 -24.96
C ASP A 21 9.20 -0.77 -24.08
N GLN A 22 8.35 0.08 -24.67
CA GLN A 22 7.52 1.03 -23.93
C GLN A 22 6.53 0.33 -23.00
N ILE A 23 5.82 -0.69 -23.50
CA ILE A 23 4.87 -1.47 -22.71
C ILE A 23 5.61 -2.25 -21.61
N ASN A 24 6.72 -2.89 -21.95
CA ASN A 24 7.52 -3.64 -20.99
C ASN A 24 8.06 -2.74 -19.88
N THR A 25 8.62 -1.58 -20.23
CA THR A 25 9.11 -0.59 -19.26
C THR A 25 7.98 -0.11 -18.34
N PHE A 26 6.81 0.23 -18.91
CA PHE A 26 5.66 0.69 -18.14
C PHE A 26 5.11 -0.40 -17.21
N ALA A 27 5.02 -1.63 -17.70
CA ALA A 27 4.53 -2.77 -16.92
C ALA A 27 5.40 -3.03 -15.67
N HIS A 28 6.71 -2.77 -15.76
CA HIS A 28 7.68 -2.97 -14.67
C HIS A 28 8.02 -1.68 -13.90
N GLN A 29 7.36 -0.55 -14.20
CA GLN A 29 7.70 0.76 -13.64
C GLN A 29 7.55 0.80 -12.10
N TYR A 30 6.66 -0.01 -11.54
CA TYR A 30 6.33 -0.02 -10.11
C TYR A 30 6.50 -1.40 -9.48
N ASP A 31 7.40 -2.23 -10.05
CA ASP A 31 7.73 -3.52 -9.46
C ASP A 31 8.22 -3.36 -8.01
N ARG A 32 7.76 -4.26 -7.14
CA ARG A 32 8.03 -4.25 -5.70
C ARG A 32 8.32 -5.66 -5.19
N GLY A 33 9.10 -5.75 -4.10
CA GLY A 33 9.47 -7.02 -3.48
C GLY A 33 10.78 -7.62 -4.00
N GLY A 34 11.05 -8.87 -3.60
CA GLY A 34 12.26 -9.59 -3.97
C GLY A 34 13.54 -8.95 -3.42
N ASN A 35 14.59 -8.91 -4.26
CA ASN A 35 15.88 -8.30 -3.91
C ASN A 35 15.98 -6.83 -4.35
N LEU A 36 14.85 -6.21 -4.74
CA LEU A 36 14.84 -4.82 -5.19
C LEU A 36 15.17 -3.88 -4.03
N THR A 37 15.98 -2.88 -4.33
CA THR A 37 16.30 -1.77 -3.42
C THR A 37 15.84 -0.48 -4.08
N ILE A 38 14.97 0.27 -3.41
CA ILE A 38 14.46 1.57 -3.88
C ILE A 38 14.85 2.63 -2.85
N ASN A 39 15.47 3.72 -3.30
CA ASN A 39 15.96 4.80 -2.43
C ASN A 39 16.83 4.32 -1.26
N GLY A 40 17.66 3.30 -1.50
CA GLY A 40 18.55 2.71 -0.48
C GLY A 40 17.83 1.88 0.60
N LYS A 41 16.57 1.51 0.38
CA LYS A 41 15.76 0.71 1.31
C LYS A 41 15.26 -0.57 0.63
N PRO A 42 15.07 -1.66 1.38
CA PRO A 42 14.40 -2.85 0.84
C PRO A 42 13.03 -2.49 0.25
N SER A 43 12.75 -2.96 -0.96
CA SER A 43 11.42 -2.83 -1.56
C SER A 43 10.54 -3.97 -1.06
N TYR A 44 9.49 -3.65 -0.32
CA TYR A 44 8.50 -4.64 0.13
C TYR A 44 7.42 -4.87 -0.91
N SER A 45 7.01 -6.12 -1.09
CA SER A 45 5.78 -6.49 -1.79
C SER A 45 4.54 -5.92 -1.05
N VAL A 46 3.36 -6.09 -1.65
CA VAL A 46 2.09 -5.71 -1.01
C VAL A 46 1.90 -6.47 0.32
N ASP A 47 2.10 -7.79 0.31
CA ASP A 47 1.91 -8.63 1.51
C ASP A 47 2.91 -8.29 2.62
N GLN A 48 4.19 -8.12 2.28
CA GLN A 48 5.20 -7.69 3.25
C GLN A 48 4.86 -6.31 3.85
N ALA A 49 4.36 -5.38 3.03
CA ALA A 49 3.92 -4.09 3.54
C ALA A 49 2.70 -4.23 4.47
N ALA A 50 1.75 -5.11 4.13
CA ALA A 50 0.59 -5.42 4.97
C ALA A 50 1.01 -6.01 6.33
N ASP A 51 1.91 -7.00 6.35
CA ASP A 51 2.45 -7.58 7.59
C ASP A 51 3.09 -6.50 8.47
N TYR A 52 3.84 -5.58 7.87
CA TYR A 52 4.45 -4.49 8.61
C TYR A 52 3.44 -3.47 9.12
N ILE A 53 2.38 -3.16 8.38
CA ILE A 53 1.29 -2.28 8.85
C ILE A 53 0.55 -2.93 10.03
N LEU A 54 0.36 -4.25 9.98
CA LEU A 54 -0.41 -5.03 10.95
C LEU A 54 0.44 -5.64 12.08
N ARG A 55 1.71 -5.26 12.21
CA ARG A 55 2.70 -5.87 13.12
C ARG A 55 2.32 -5.89 14.60
N ASP A 56 1.46 -4.97 15.04
CA ASP A 56 1.01 -4.89 16.43
C ASP A 56 -0.08 -5.95 16.74
N ASN A 57 -0.61 -6.63 15.71
CA ASN A 57 -1.66 -7.64 15.79
C ASN A 57 -2.90 -7.19 16.59
N ALA A 58 -3.15 -5.87 16.64
CA ALA A 58 -4.29 -5.28 17.32
C ALA A 58 -5.48 -5.20 16.36
N ALA A 59 -6.60 -5.82 16.72
CA ALA A 59 -7.82 -5.82 15.91
C ALA A 59 -9.08 -5.82 16.78
N TRP A 60 -10.18 -5.28 16.24
CA TRP A 60 -11.51 -5.52 16.77
C TRP A 60 -11.93 -6.97 16.52
N THR A 61 -12.76 -7.52 17.40
CA THR A 61 -13.23 -8.91 17.31
C THR A 61 -14.70 -8.94 16.89
N ASP A 62 -15.04 -9.89 16.02
CA ASP A 62 -16.43 -10.25 15.73
C ASP A 62 -17.03 -10.93 16.97
N ARG A 63 -17.87 -10.18 17.70
CA ARG A 63 -18.42 -10.63 19.00
C ARG A 63 -19.72 -11.42 18.86
N ASP A 64 -20.48 -11.18 17.80
CA ASP A 64 -21.77 -11.82 17.56
C ASP A 64 -21.68 -12.94 16.52
N GLY A 65 -20.52 -13.12 15.88
CA GLY A 65 -20.23 -14.22 14.97
C GLY A 65 -20.91 -14.10 13.62
N ASN A 66 -21.32 -12.89 13.23
CA ASN A 66 -22.01 -12.66 11.96
C ASN A 66 -21.06 -12.42 10.77
N GLY A 67 -19.75 -12.48 10.98
CA GLY A 67 -18.73 -12.24 9.96
C GLY A 67 -18.47 -10.77 9.66
N THR A 68 -19.03 -9.85 10.46
CA THR A 68 -18.90 -8.39 10.28
C THR A 68 -18.44 -7.72 11.57
N ILE A 69 -17.52 -6.76 11.45
CA ILE A 69 -17.14 -5.90 12.58
C ILE A 69 -18.06 -4.68 12.61
N ASN A 70 -19.06 -4.73 13.50
CA ASN A 70 -20.03 -3.64 13.65
C ASN A 70 -19.54 -2.61 14.69
N LEU A 71 -19.21 -1.39 14.23
CA LEU A 71 -18.75 -0.29 15.08
C LEU A 71 -19.71 0.90 15.03
N THR A 72 -19.91 1.55 16.16
CA THR A 72 -20.63 2.83 16.26
C THR A 72 -19.66 3.95 16.61
N TYR A 73 -19.94 5.17 16.17
CA TYR A 73 -19.15 6.36 16.51
C TYR A 73 -20.04 7.49 17.02
N THR A 74 -19.43 8.46 17.70
CA THR A 74 -20.09 9.71 18.11
C THR A 74 -19.07 10.84 18.10
N PHE A 75 -19.44 12.00 17.55
CA PHE A 75 -18.62 13.20 17.69
C PHE A 75 -18.86 13.80 19.07
N LEU A 76 -17.82 13.81 19.90
CA LEU A 76 -17.88 14.37 21.25
C LEU A 76 -18.33 15.84 21.22
N THR A 77 -19.26 16.19 22.10
CA THR A 77 -19.79 17.55 22.27
C THR A 77 -19.26 18.23 23.53
N ALA A 78 -18.70 17.46 24.45
CA ALA A 78 -18.10 17.93 25.69
C ALA A 78 -16.87 17.09 26.04
N LYS A 79 -16.06 17.62 26.95
CA LYS A 79 -14.87 16.96 27.49
C LYS A 79 -15.27 15.66 28.23
N PRO A 80 -14.76 14.48 27.82
CA PRO A 80 -15.02 13.23 28.55
C PRO A 80 -14.25 13.18 29.87
N ALA A 81 -14.68 12.33 30.80
CA ALA A 81 -14.12 12.24 32.15
C ALA A 81 -12.59 11.96 32.17
N GLY A 82 -12.10 11.15 31.22
CA GLY A 82 -10.68 10.80 31.08
C GLY A 82 -9.87 11.71 30.16
N PHE A 83 -10.39 12.88 29.78
CA PHE A 83 -9.65 13.78 28.89
C PHE A 83 -8.36 14.29 29.55
N ASP A 84 -7.23 14.07 28.88
CA ASP A 84 -5.93 14.57 29.33
C ASP A 84 -5.87 16.11 29.18
N ASN A 85 -5.80 16.79 30.33
CA ASN A 85 -5.72 18.25 30.37
C ASN A 85 -4.42 18.82 29.78
N SER A 86 -3.37 18.00 29.63
CA SER A 86 -2.14 18.41 28.98
C SER A 86 -2.33 18.72 27.48
N LEU A 87 -3.39 18.19 26.87
CA LEU A 87 -3.75 18.40 25.46
C LEU A 87 -4.38 19.78 25.20
N GLY A 88 -4.57 20.60 26.24
CA GLY A 88 -5.17 21.93 26.15
C GLY A 88 -6.70 21.92 26.21
N ASN A 89 -7.34 22.88 25.53
CA ASN A 89 -8.80 23.04 25.59
C ASN A 89 -9.51 22.09 24.62
N PHE A 90 -10.54 21.40 25.11
CA PHE A 90 -11.40 20.59 24.27
C PHE A 90 -12.17 21.46 23.26
N SER A 91 -12.27 21.01 22.02
CA SER A 91 -13.15 21.56 21.00
C SER A 91 -13.96 20.44 20.34
N ALA A 92 -15.28 20.61 20.27
CA ALA A 92 -16.13 19.71 19.49
C ALA A 92 -15.82 19.85 17.99
N PHE A 93 -16.01 18.76 17.23
CA PHE A 93 -15.91 18.80 15.77
C PHE A 93 -16.92 19.79 15.18
N ASN A 94 -16.45 20.62 14.25
CA ASN A 94 -17.32 21.49 13.46
C ASN A 94 -18.01 20.71 12.31
N ALA A 95 -18.91 21.37 11.57
CA ALA A 95 -19.68 20.72 10.51
C ALA A 95 -18.80 20.14 9.38
N GLN A 96 -17.74 20.85 8.98
CA GLN A 96 -16.83 20.39 7.93
C GLN A 96 -16.03 19.16 8.37
N GLN A 97 -15.51 19.16 9.60
CA GLN A 97 -14.78 18.04 10.17
C GLN A 97 -15.68 16.80 10.29
N LYS A 98 -16.95 16.97 10.70
CA LYS A 98 -17.94 15.87 10.73
C LYS A 98 -18.17 15.30 9.33
N ALA A 99 -18.41 16.16 8.34
CA ALA A 99 -18.68 15.72 6.97
C ALA A 99 -17.50 14.93 6.37
N GLN A 100 -16.27 15.44 6.53
CA GLN A 100 -15.07 14.77 6.00
C GLN A 100 -14.74 13.47 6.75
N ALA A 101 -14.96 13.41 8.06
CA ALA A 101 -14.79 12.18 8.83
C ALA A 101 -15.75 11.09 8.37
N VAL A 102 -17.02 11.43 8.07
CA VAL A 102 -17.99 10.47 7.54
C VAL A 102 -17.55 9.93 6.18
N LEU A 103 -17.07 10.78 5.26
CA LEU A 103 -16.56 10.33 3.96
C LEU A 103 -15.35 9.41 4.10
N SER A 104 -14.45 9.69 5.05
CA SER A 104 -13.27 8.86 5.31
C SER A 104 -13.61 7.49 5.91
N MET A 105 -14.77 7.34 6.54
CA MET A 105 -15.25 6.06 7.07
C MET A 105 -16.04 5.24 6.04
N GLN A 106 -16.37 5.81 4.88
CA GLN A 106 -17.08 5.11 3.80
C GLN A 106 -16.15 4.42 2.79
N SER A 107 -14.87 4.81 2.75
CA SER A 107 -13.88 4.39 1.76
C SER A 107 -13.23 3.05 2.07
#